data_AF-A0A1Q7SVY7-F1
#
_entry.id   AF-A0A1Q7SVY7-F1
#
_cell.length_a   1.000
_cell.length_b   1.000
_cell.length_c   1.000
_cell.angle_alpha   90.00
_cell.angle_beta   90.00
_cell.angle_gamma   90.00
#
_symmetry.space_group_name_H-M   'P 1'
#
loop_
_entity.id
_entity.type
_entity.pdbx_description
1 polymer ?
#
loop_
_entity_poly.entity_id
_entity_poly.type
_entity_poly.pdbx_seq_one_letter_code
_entity_poly.pdbx_strand_id
1 'polypeptide(L)' 'MLLVRDFVAHMANEVVKRLVDGGQIETKASVAVVNRVRQRMMEELTVEDRLNEEVRQILIDHQDEMRRTSVSYQEMYK' A
#
# COMPACT_ATOMS: atom_id res chain seq x y z
N MET A 1 5.58 -5.20 -3.04
CA MET A 1 6.15 -5.07 -4.41
C MET A 1 6.53 -3.61 -4.65
N LEU A 2 7.81 -3.27 -4.85
CA LEU A 2 8.25 -1.87 -4.95
C LEU A 2 7.91 -1.27 -6.31
N LEU A 3 6.68 -0.78 -6.47
CA LEU A 3 6.40 0.18 -7.54
C LEU A 3 7.26 1.42 -7.31
N VAL A 4 8.00 1.83 -8.35
CA VAL A 4 8.85 3.02 -8.29
C VAL A 4 7.96 4.22 -7.97
N ARG A 5 8.29 4.97 -6.92
CA ARG A 5 7.48 6.11 -6.42
C ARG A 5 7.15 7.12 -7.53
N ASP A 6 8.06 7.29 -8.47
CA ASP A 6 7.89 8.17 -9.63
C ASP A 6 6.81 7.67 -10.59
N PHE A 7 6.66 6.36 -10.72
CA PHE A 7 5.59 5.77 -11.51
C PHE A 7 4.21 6.00 -10.88
N VAL A 8 4.10 5.95 -9.55
CA VAL A 8 2.86 6.28 -8.84
C VAL A 8 2.50 7.76 -9.01
N ALA A 9 3.50 8.65 -8.97
CA ALA A 9 3.29 10.06 -9.25
C ALA A 9 2.81 10.30 -10.68
N HIS A 10 3.40 9.63 -11.67
CA HIS A 10 2.96 9.70 -13.06
C HIS A 10 1.52 9.18 -13.23
N MET A 11 1.19 8.01 -12.65
CA MET A 11 -0.16 7.45 -12.70
C MET A 11 -1.21 8.39 -12.08
N ALA A 12 -0.92 8.97 -10.91
CA ALA A 12 -1.85 9.90 -10.27
C ALA A 12 -2.15 11.14 -11.13
N ASN A 13 -1.14 11.67 -11.82
CA ASN A 13 -1.32 12.76 -12.78
C ASN A 13 -2.22 12.36 -13.95
N GLU A 14 -1.92 11.22 -14.59
CA GLU A 14 -2.68 10.72 -15.73
C GLU A 14 -4.14 10.41 -15.38
N VAL A 15 -4.39 9.84 -14.19
CA VAL A 15 -5.75 9.58 -13.71
C VAL A 15 -6.51 10.89 -13.56
N VAL A 16 -5.99 11.87 -12.81
CA VAL A 16 -6.68 13.14 -12.58
C VAL A 16 -6.91 13.88 -13.90
N LYS A 17 -5.92 13.88 -14.79
CA LYS A 17 -6.04 14.47 -16.12
C LYS A 17 -7.21 13.86 -16.91
N ARG A 18 -7.30 12.54 -16.98
CA ARG A 18 -8.39 11.85 -17.69
C ARG A 18 -9.77 12.11 -17.07
N LEU A 19 -9.85 12.21 -15.74
CA LEU A 19 -11.11 12.54 -15.06
C LEU A 19 -11.59 13.96 -15.41
N VAL A 20 -10.66 14.92 -15.51
CA VAL A 20 -10.97 16.30 -15.90
C VAL A 20 -11.31 16.39 -17.39
N ASP A 21 -10.49 15.81 -18.25
CA ASP A 21 -10.69 15.82 -19.72
C ASP A 21 -12.00 15.10 -20.11
N GLY A 22 -12.39 14.06 -19.37
CA GLY A 22 -13.65 13.36 -19.53
C GLY A 22 -14.87 14.07 -18.94
N GLY A 23 -14.70 15.25 -18.32
CA GLY A 23 -15.79 16.02 -17.69
C GLY A 23 -16.40 15.34 -16.46
N GLN A 24 -15.74 14.35 -15.88
CA GLN A 24 -16.23 13.60 -14.72
C GLN A 24 -16.01 14.37 -13.42
N ILE A 25 -14.97 15.19 -13.38
CA ILE A 25 -14.67 16.10 -12.27
C ILE A 25 -14.31 17.48 -12.82
N GLU A 26 -14.73 18.54 -12.11
CA GLU A 26 -14.26 19.90 -12.33
C GLU A 26 -13.48 20.35 -11.10
N THR A 27 -12.28 20.88 -11.30
CA THR A 27 -11.44 21.36 -10.18
C THR A 27 -10.63 22.57 -10.58
N LYS A 28 -10.62 23.58 -9.71
CA LYS A 28 -9.77 24.77 -9.83
C LYS A 28 -8.35 24.52 -9.30
N ALA A 29 -8.12 23.39 -8.64
CA ALA A 29 -6.87 23.05 -7.96
C ALA A 29 -6.41 21.63 -8.34
N SER A 30 -6.13 21.41 -9.63
CA SER A 30 -5.70 20.11 -10.18
C SER A 30 -4.50 19.52 -9.45
N VAL A 31 -3.49 20.34 -9.13
CA VAL A 31 -2.29 19.92 -8.39
C VAL A 31 -2.63 19.35 -7.01
N ALA A 32 -3.56 19.98 -6.29
CA ALA A 32 -3.98 19.51 -4.98
C ALA A 32 -4.72 18.16 -5.08
N VAL A 33 -5.54 17.98 -6.12
CA VAL A 33 -6.24 16.71 -6.38
C VAL A 33 -5.24 15.60 -6.71
N VAL A 34 -4.27 15.86 -7.61
CA VAL A 34 -3.19 14.91 -7.93
C VAL A 34 -2.43 14.50 -6.68
N ASN A 35 -2.07 15.44 -5.82
CA ASN A 35 -1.34 15.14 -4.59
C ASN A 35 -2.13 14.22 -3.65
N ARG A 36 -3.45 14.46 -3.50
CA ARG A 36 -4.32 13.60 -2.68
C ARG A 36 -4.47 12.21 -3.29
N VAL A 37 -4.66 12.11 -4.60
CA VAL A 37 -4.76 10.82 -5.30
C VAL A 37 -3.45 10.04 -5.16
N ARG A 38 -2.31 10.68 -5.42
CA ARG A 38 -0.99 10.08 -5.25
C ARG A 38 -0.77 9.57 -3.83
N GLN A 39 -1.13 10.37 -2.82
CA GLN A 39 -0.99 9.97 -1.42
C GLN A 39 -1.82 8.72 -1.11
N ARG A 40 -3.09 8.68 -1.54
CA ARG A 40 -3.95 7.50 -1.35
C ARG A 40 -3.43 6.27 -2.08
N MET A 41 -2.97 6.43 -3.32
CA MET A 41 -2.36 5.33 -4.06
C MET A 41 -1.13 4.78 -3.34
N MET A 42 -0.28 5.64 -2.79
CA MET A 42 0.89 5.22 -2.01
C MET A 42 0.49 4.51 -0.71
N GLU A 43 -0.52 5.01 0.00
CA GLU A 43 -1.04 4.36 1.20
C GLU A 43 -1.48 2.94 0.87
N GLU A 44 -2.39 2.76 -0.11
CA GLU A 44 -2.90 1.44 -0.53
C GLU A 44 -1.78 0.49 -0.97
N LEU A 45 -0.82 0.96 -1.78
CA LEU A 45 0.29 0.14 -2.27
C LEU A 45 1.24 -0.32 -1.16
N THR A 46 1.27 0.38 -0.02
CA THR A 46 2.15 0.06 1.11
C THR A 46 1.43 -0.64 2.26
N VAL A 47 0.10 -0.83 2.16
CA VAL A 47 -0.69 -1.54 3.18
C VAL A 47 -0.18 -2.96 3.37
N GLU A 48 0.07 -3.70 2.29
CA GLU A 48 0.53 -5.09 2.37
C GLU A 48 1.90 -5.20 3.06
N ASP A 49 2.85 -4.35 2.67
CA ASP A 49 4.19 -4.33 3.29
C ASP A 49 4.10 -3.98 4.79
N ARG A 50 3.22 -3.03 5.16
CA ARG A 50 2.96 -2.68 6.56
C ARG A 50 2.35 -3.85 7.33
N LEU A 51 1.34 -4.52 6.76
CA LEU A 51 0.71 -5.69 7.37
C LEU A 51 1.69 -6.85 7.54
N ASN A 52 2.54 -7.09 6.55
CA ASN A 52 3.57 -8.13 6.64
C ASN A 52 4.56 -7.85 7.77
N GLU A 53 4.93 -6.59 7.99
CA GLU A 53 5.80 -6.21 9.10
C GLU A 53 5.08 -6.35 10.46
N GLU A 54 3.82 -5.94 10.55
CA GLU A 54 2.99 -6.14 11.75
C GLU A 54 2.87 -7.63 12.10
N VAL A 55 2.59 -8.48 11.11
CA VAL A 55 2.53 -9.95 11.29
C VAL A 55 3.88 -10.50 11.74
N ARG A 56 4.99 -10.06 11.12
CA ARG A 56 6.34 -10.48 11.52
C ARG A 56 6.60 -10.15 12.98
N GLN A 57 6.24 -8.95 13.42
CA GLN A 57 6.44 -8.52 14.80
C GLN A 57 5.63 -9.38 15.78
N ILE A 58 4.34 -9.64 15.48
CA ILE A 58 3.49 -10.51 16.29
C ILE A 58 4.13 -11.90 16.44
N LEU A 59 4.64 -12.46 15.33
CA LEU A 59 5.29 -13.76 15.35
C LEU A 59 6.56 -13.76 16.19
N ILE A 60 7.39 -12.71 16.12
CA ILE A 60 8.58 -12.55 16.96
C ILE A 60 8.17 -12.51 18.44
N ASP A 61 7.17 -11.71 18.79
CA ASP A 61 6.69 -11.57 20.16
C ASP A 61 6.15 -12.88 20.73
N HIS A 62 5.62 -13.77 19.88
CA HIS A 62 5.07 -15.08 20.26
C HIS A 62 6.05 -16.25 20.04
N GLN A 63 7.31 -16.00 19.64
CA GLN A 63 8.28 -17.08 19.38
C GLN A 63 8.52 -18.00 20.58
N ASP A 64 8.51 -17.45 21.80
CA ASP A 64 8.71 -18.24 23.03
C ASP A 64 7.52 -19.16 23.34
N GLU A 65 6.31 -18.77 22.95
CA GLU A 65 5.09 -19.55 23.08
C GLU A 65 4.99 -20.62 21.97
N MET A 66 5.40 -20.30 20.74
CA MET A 66 5.47 -21.27 19.63
C MET A 66 6.52 -22.36 19.86
N ARG A 67 7.68 -22.01 20.47
CA ARG A 67 8.70 -23.00 20.89
C ARG A 67 8.19 -23.99 21.92
N ARG A 68 7.27 -23.59 22.80
CA ARG A 68 6.62 -24.48 23.78
C ARG A 68 5.56 -25.39 23.15
N THR A 69 5.00 -25.00 22.00
CA THR A 69 3.81 -25.64 21.41
C THR A 69 4.11 -26.47 20.15
N SER A 70 5.37 -26.53 19.70
CA SER A 70 5.82 -27.42 18.61
C SER A 70 5.11 -27.21 17.26
N VAL A 71 4.75 -25.97 16.90
CA VAL A 71 4.19 -25.66 15.57
C VAL A 71 5.26 -25.02 14.70
N SER A 72 5.63 -25.70 13.62
CA SER A 72 6.64 -25.24 12.67
C SER A 72 6.04 -24.30 11.64
N TYR A 73 6.67 -23.13 11.50
CA TYR A 73 6.38 -22.09 10.51
C TYR A 73 6.25 -22.62 9.06
N GLN A 74 6.94 -23.72 8.72
CA GLN A 74 6.89 -24.31 7.38
C GLN A 74 5.53 -24.96 7.03
N GLU A 75 4.69 -25.28 8.00
CA GLU A 75 3.37 -25.89 7.75
C GLU A 75 2.25 -24.85 7.60
N MET A 76 2.44 -23.63 8.10
CA MET A 76 1.41 -22.56 8.08
C MET A 76 1.33 -21.79 6.76
N TYR A 77 2.34 -21.91 5.90
CA TYR A 77 2.45 -21.21 4.61
C TYR A 77 2.27 -22.13 3.38
N LYS A 78 1.48 -23.20 3.52
CA LYS A 78 1.04 -24.02 2.38
C LYS A 78 -0.34 -23.62 1.89
#